data_AF-A0A9N8K575-F1
#
_entry.id   AF-A0A9N8K575-F1
#
_cell.length_a   1.000
_cell.length_b   1.000
_cell.length_c   1.000
_cell.angle_alpha   90.00
_cell.angle_beta   90.00
_cell.angle_gamma   90.00
#
_symmetry.space_group_name_H-M   'P 1'
#
loop_
_entity.id
_entity.type
_entity.pdbx_description
1 polymer ?
#
loop_
_entity_poly.entity_id
_entity_poly.type
_entity_poly.pdbx_seq_one_letter_code
_entity_poly.pdbx_strand_id
1 'polypeptide(L)'
;MSQKLAVNDSTSFSTQPATQTQLTTALVDGGSIPVIQNALLHELQASGWSTNLKNHVTQLMRSGECTKYDDLMERILEEALADPNTAKDSNHPSLAIPDEAITQAVKVVKKELDKICQVDTA
;
A
#
# COMPACT_ATOMS: atom_id res chain seq x y z
N MET A 1 -21.05 -21.45 1.65
CA MET A 1 -20.42 -22.11 0.48
C MET A 1 -19.61 -21.05 -0.23
N SER A 2 -18.32 -20.90 0.10
CA SER A 2 -17.46 -19.88 -0.53
C SER A 2 -16.99 -20.43 -1.88
N GLN A 3 -17.56 -19.92 -2.96
CA GLN A 3 -17.12 -20.26 -4.32
C GLN A 3 -15.71 -19.70 -4.52
N LYS A 4 -14.71 -20.58 -4.58
CA LYS A 4 -13.34 -20.19 -4.89
C LYS A 4 -13.27 -19.72 -6.33
N LEU A 5 -12.64 -18.57 -6.55
CA LEU A 5 -12.45 -18.03 -7.90
C LEU A 5 -11.32 -18.81 -8.59
N ALA A 6 -11.64 -19.43 -9.74
CA ALA A 6 -10.65 -20.02 -10.63
C ALA A 6 -9.96 -18.89 -11.40
N VAL A 7 -8.65 -18.70 -11.17
CA VAL A 7 -7.84 -17.71 -11.88
C VAL A 7 -6.90 -18.47 -12.81
N ASN A 8 -6.99 -18.22 -14.11
CA ASN A 8 -6.22 -18.92 -15.14
C ASN A 8 -4.87 -18.23 -15.37
N ASP A 9 -3.79 -19.00 -15.58
CA ASP A 9 -2.41 -18.51 -15.77
C ASP A 9 -2.26 -17.52 -16.97
N SER A 10 -3.18 -17.55 -17.93
CA SER A 10 -3.14 -16.66 -19.11
C SER A 10 -3.72 -15.25 -18.89
N THR A 11 -4.37 -15.00 -17.75
CA THR A 11 -5.05 -13.73 -17.48
C THR A 11 -4.21 -12.80 -16.61
N SER A 12 -3.60 -11.79 -17.24
CA SER A 12 -2.89 -10.73 -16.52
C SER A 12 -3.89 -9.87 -15.73
N PHE A 13 -3.76 -9.84 -14.40
CA PHE A 13 -4.58 -9.02 -13.49
C PHE A 13 -4.66 -7.55 -13.93
N SER A 14 -3.59 -7.01 -14.51
CA SER A 14 -3.52 -5.62 -14.97
C SER A 14 -4.35 -5.30 -16.22
N THR A 15 -4.75 -6.29 -17.03
CA THR A 15 -5.37 -6.04 -18.34
C THR A 15 -6.85 -6.43 -18.43
N GLN A 16 -7.42 -7.10 -17.42
CA GLN A 16 -8.84 -7.47 -17.42
C GLN A 16 -9.62 -6.79 -16.29
N PRO A 17 -10.48 -5.80 -16.60
CA PRO A 17 -11.29 -5.12 -15.59
C PRO A 17 -12.33 -6.05 -14.96
N ALA A 18 -12.81 -7.06 -15.67
CA ALA A 18 -13.77 -8.04 -15.15
C ALA A 18 -13.19 -8.91 -14.02
N THR A 19 -11.94 -9.36 -14.16
CA THR A 19 -11.25 -10.14 -13.14
C THR A 19 -10.84 -9.27 -11.95
N GLN A 20 -10.46 -8.01 -12.17
CA GLN A 20 -10.19 -7.05 -11.09
C GLN A 20 -11.44 -6.83 -10.21
N THR A 21 -12.60 -6.62 -10.82
CA THR A 21 -13.85 -6.44 -10.09
C THR A 21 -14.23 -7.70 -9.32
N GLN A 22 -14.19 -8.88 -9.96
CA GLN A 22 -14.49 -10.15 -9.28
C GLN A 22 -13.57 -10.42 -8.09
N LEU A 23 -12.28 -10.18 -8.25
CA LEU A 23 -11.29 -10.36 -7.19
C LEU A 23 -11.50 -9.34 -6.07
N THR A 24 -11.76 -8.07 -6.39
CA THR A 24 -12.09 -7.04 -5.41
C THR A 24 -13.36 -7.40 -4.62
N THR A 25 -14.43 -7.83 -5.29
CA THR A 25 -15.67 -8.28 -4.64
C THR A 25 -15.41 -9.47 -3.73
N ALA A 26 -14.64 -10.45 -4.17
CA ALA A 26 -14.34 -11.62 -3.34
C ALA A 26 -13.42 -11.30 -2.15
N LEU A 27 -12.51 -10.32 -2.27
CA LEU A 27 -11.75 -9.78 -1.14
C LEU A 27 -12.62 -9.01 -0.15
N VAL A 28 -13.62 -8.26 -0.64
CA VAL A 28 -14.61 -7.59 0.20
C VAL A 28 -15.44 -8.61 0.96
N ASP A 29 -16.00 -9.60 0.25
CA ASP A 29 -16.84 -10.66 0.83
C ASP A 29 -16.06 -11.54 1.81
N GLY A 30 -14.77 -11.78 1.53
CA GLY A 30 -13.86 -12.52 2.40
C GLY A 30 -13.42 -11.77 3.66
N GLY A 31 -13.74 -10.48 3.78
CA GLY A 31 -13.27 -9.65 4.89
C GLY A 31 -11.75 -9.48 4.93
N SER A 32 -11.08 -9.74 3.81
CA SER A 32 -9.62 -9.72 3.71
C SER A 32 -9.04 -8.31 3.59
N ILE A 33 -9.83 -7.35 3.08
CA ILE A 33 -9.40 -5.95 2.95
C ILE A 33 -9.02 -5.33 4.31
N PRO A 34 -9.86 -5.40 5.37
CA PRO A 34 -9.48 -4.93 6.70
C PRO A 34 -8.22 -5.61 7.26
N VAL A 35 -8.01 -6.90 6.95
CA VAL A 35 -6.84 -7.66 7.42
C VAL A 35 -5.56 -7.16 6.75
N ILE A 36 -5.59 -6.99 5.43
CA ILE A 36 -4.48 -6.43 4.65
C ILE A 36 -4.17 -5.01 5.13
N GLN A 37 -5.21 -4.18 5.29
CA GLN A 37 -5.06 -2.80 5.75
C GLN A 37 -4.43 -2.73 7.14
N ASN A 38 -4.89 -3.54 8.09
CA ASN A 38 -4.32 -3.57 9.44
C ASN A 38 -2.87 -4.04 9.45
N ALA A 39 -2.51 -5.03 8.64
CA ALA A 39 -1.14 -5.50 8.56
C ALA A 39 -0.21 -4.44 7.95
N LEU A 40 -0.61 -3.80 6.85
CA LEU A 40 0.14 -2.71 6.24
C LEU A 40 0.30 -1.52 7.21
N LEU A 41 -0.78 -1.14 7.89
CA LEU A 41 -0.77 -0.05 8.86
C LEU A 41 0.13 -0.38 10.06
N HIS A 42 0.09 -1.62 10.55
CA HIS A 42 0.99 -2.08 11.60
C HIS A 42 2.45 -1.95 11.16
N GLU A 43 2.80 -2.42 9.96
CA GLU A 43 4.18 -2.40 9.49
C GLU A 43 4.69 -0.97 9.23
N LEU A 44 3.84 -0.09 8.70
CA LEU A 44 4.12 1.34 8.56
C LEU A 44 4.31 2.05 9.91
N GLN A 45 3.57 1.64 10.94
CA GLN A 45 3.75 2.17 12.29
C GLN A 45 5.01 1.60 12.95
N ALA A 46 5.26 0.30 12.82
CA ALA A 46 6.41 -0.40 13.40
C ALA A 46 7.74 0.08 12.80
N SER A 47 7.75 0.39 11.51
CA SER A 47 8.90 1.01 10.82
C SER A 47 9.13 2.47 11.19
N GLY A 48 8.24 3.09 11.99
CA GLY A 48 8.32 4.50 12.36
C GLY A 48 7.93 5.47 11.24
N TRP A 49 7.51 4.97 10.08
CA TRP A 49 7.12 5.80 8.92
C TRP A 49 5.99 6.77 9.26
N SER A 50 4.94 6.33 9.97
CA SER A 50 3.84 7.22 10.39
C SER A 50 4.31 8.36 11.30
N THR A 51 5.35 8.13 12.11
CA THR A 51 5.94 9.14 12.99
C THR A 51 6.79 10.12 12.18
N ASN A 52 7.60 9.62 11.24
CA ASN A 52 8.39 10.45 10.34
C ASN A 52 7.49 11.35 9.47
N LEU A 53 6.39 10.81 8.95
CA LEU A 53 5.39 11.57 8.21
C LEU A 53 4.83 12.73 9.04
N LYS A 54 4.39 12.47 10.26
CA LYS A 54 3.85 13.52 11.16
C LYS A 54 4.90 14.58 11.49
N ASN A 55 6.15 14.18 11.74
CA ASN A 55 7.24 15.09 12.01
C ASN A 55 7.52 16.00 10.79
N HIS A 56 7.56 15.41 9.60
CA HIS A 56 7.78 16.14 8.36
C HIS A 56 6.63 17.11 8.06
N VAL A 57 5.38 16.69 8.17
CA VAL A 57 4.19 17.56 8.08
C VAL A 57 4.31 18.76 9.02
N THR A 58 4.67 18.48 10.27
CA THR A 58 4.83 19.53 11.29
C THR A 58 5.98 20.48 10.95
N GLN A 59 7.07 19.96 10.37
CA GLN A 59 8.19 20.77 9.89
C GLN A 59 7.77 21.67 8.73
N LEU A 60 7.09 21.15 7.70
CA LEU A 60 6.57 21.93 6.57
C LEU A 60 5.61 23.04 7.01
N MET A 61 4.75 22.74 7.99
CA MET A 61 3.84 23.74 8.56
C MET A 61 4.58 24.81 9.38
N ARG A 62 5.66 24.44 10.10
CA ARG A 62 6.46 25.39 10.88
C ARG A 62 7.42 26.22 10.01
N SER A 63 7.97 25.63 8.94
CA SER A 63 8.83 26.36 7.99
C SER A 63 8.02 27.39 7.20
N GLY A 64 6.69 27.23 7.14
CA GLY A 64 5.81 28.10 6.36
C GLY A 64 5.88 27.84 4.86
N GLU A 65 6.53 26.75 4.45
CA GLU A 65 6.71 26.34 3.06
C GLU A 65 5.39 25.84 2.46
N CYS A 66 4.58 25.16 3.28
CA CYS A 66 3.20 24.80 2.93
C CYS A 66 2.23 25.54 3.87
N THR A 67 1.42 26.44 3.30
CA THR A 67 0.38 27.18 4.05
C THR A 67 -1.03 26.72 3.73
N LYS A 68 -1.18 25.83 2.74
CA LYS A 68 -2.45 25.22 2.34
C LYS A 68 -2.38 23.71 2.45
N TYR A 69 -3.53 23.10 2.73
CA TYR A 69 -3.66 21.65 2.81
C TYR A 69 -3.33 20.97 1.48
N ASP A 70 -3.77 21.54 0.36
CA ASP A 70 -3.54 20.94 -0.96
C ASP A 70 -2.04 20.91 -1.31
N ASP A 71 -1.33 22.03 -1.11
CA ASP A 71 0.13 22.13 -1.32
C ASP A 71 0.91 21.16 -0.42
N LEU A 72 0.47 21.01 0.84
CA LEU A 72 1.04 20.08 1.80
C LEU A 72 0.83 18.61 1.36
N MET A 73 -0.39 18.28 0.94
CA MET A 73 -0.74 16.92 0.52
C MET A 73 0.01 16.53 -0.75
N GLU A 74 0.09 17.42 -1.74
CA GLU A 74 0.84 17.19 -2.98
C GLU A 74 2.31 16.90 -2.68
N ARG A 75 2.94 17.71 -1.82
CA ARG A 75 4.34 17.53 -1.43
C ARG A 75 4.60 16.22 -0.68
N ILE A 76 3.73 15.89 0.27
CA ILE A 76 3.83 14.64 1.03
C ILE A 76 3.67 13.42 0.12
N LEU A 77 2.71 13.45 -0.80
CA LEU A 77 2.48 12.34 -1.73
C LEU A 77 3.68 12.16 -2.65
N GLU A 78 4.25 13.25 -3.16
CA GLU A 78 5.46 13.22 -3.97
C GLU A 78 6.64 12.60 -3.20
N GLU A 79 6.87 12.99 -1.96
CA GLU A 79 7.95 12.43 -1.13
C GLU A 79 7.70 11.00 -0.67
N ALA A 80 6.44 10.60 -0.46
CA ALA A 80 6.08 9.25 -0.05
C ALA A 80 6.17 8.22 -1.20
N LEU A 81 5.87 8.68 -2.42
CA LEU A 81 5.99 7.89 -3.65
C LEU A 81 7.41 7.96 -4.26
N ALA A 82 8.24 8.89 -3.79
CA ALA A 82 9.63 8.96 -4.19
C ALA A 82 10.36 7.67 -3.83
N ASP A 83 11.25 7.26 -4.72
CA ASP A 83 12.05 6.04 -4.54
C ASP A 83 12.94 6.22 -3.29
N PRO A 84 12.96 5.26 -2.33
CA PRO A 84 13.78 5.37 -1.12
C PRO A 84 15.27 5.59 -1.43
N ASN A 85 15.71 5.24 -2.65
CA ASN A 85 17.07 5.42 -3.12
C ASN A 85 17.37 6.82 -3.70
N THR A 86 16.32 7.60 -4.04
CA THR A 86 16.45 8.95 -4.61
C THR A 86 16.45 10.05 -3.54
N ALA A 87 15.86 9.81 -2.37
CA ALA A 87 15.74 10.77 -1.28
C ALA A 87 16.93 10.79 -0.32
N LYS A 88 18.16 10.67 -0.84
CA LYS A 88 19.40 10.68 -0.05
C LYS A 88 20.07 12.05 0.08
N ASP A 89 19.36 13.12 -0.26
CA ASP A 89 19.88 14.48 -0.10
C ASP A 89 19.41 15.12 1.21
N SER A 90 20.39 15.30 2.09
CA SER A 90 20.54 16.38 3.08
C SER A 90 19.35 16.72 4.00
N ASN A 91 19.38 16.10 5.20
CA ASN A 91 18.82 16.61 6.47
C ASN A 91 17.34 16.36 6.81
N HIS A 92 16.55 15.70 5.96
CA HIS A 92 15.18 15.26 6.30
C HIS A 92 15.02 13.73 6.26
N PRO A 93 14.28 13.13 7.20
CA PRO A 93 13.96 11.70 7.15
C PRO A 93 13.11 11.43 5.91
N SER A 94 13.58 10.51 5.05
CA SER A 94 12.85 10.10 3.85
C SER A 94 11.46 9.57 4.23
N LEU A 95 10.43 10.07 3.52
CA LEU A 95 9.06 9.59 3.63
C LEU A 95 8.75 8.43 2.68
N ALA A 96 9.76 7.91 1.97
CA ALA A 96 9.59 6.76 1.11
C ALA A 96 9.03 5.58 1.91
N ILE A 97 8.07 4.89 1.30
CA ILE A 97 7.46 3.71 1.92
C ILE A 97 8.54 2.64 2.10
N PRO A 98 8.77 2.13 3.32
CA PRO A 98 9.81 1.14 3.56
C PRO A 98 9.56 -0.17 2.79
N ASP A 99 10.61 -0.74 2.20
CA ASP A 99 10.54 -2.02 1.48
C ASP A 99 10.02 -3.17 2.36
N GLU A 100 10.27 -3.12 3.67
CA GLU A 100 9.75 -4.11 4.61
C GLU A 100 8.21 -4.03 4.68
N ALA A 101 7.65 -2.83 4.74
CA ALA A 101 6.19 -2.63 4.72
C ALA A 101 5.57 -3.14 3.43
N ILE A 102 6.22 -2.92 2.29
CA ILE A 102 5.79 -3.43 0.98
C ILE A 102 5.84 -4.96 0.97
N THR A 103 6.96 -5.54 1.42
CA THR A 103 7.19 -6.99 1.43
C THR A 103 6.16 -7.71 2.31
N GLN A 104 5.92 -7.21 3.52
CA GLN A 104 4.92 -7.78 4.42
C GLN A 104 3.50 -7.61 3.87
N ALA A 105 3.17 -6.44 3.33
CA ALA A 105 1.85 -6.21 2.74
C ALA A 105 1.60 -7.15 1.55
N VAL A 106 2.55 -7.31 0.63
CA VAL A 106 2.46 -8.27 -0.48
C VAL A 106 2.29 -9.70 0.03
N LYS A 107 2.98 -10.07 1.10
CA LYS A 107 2.86 -11.41 1.70
C LYS A 107 1.47 -11.65 2.30
N VAL A 108 0.91 -10.66 2.99
CA VAL A 108 -0.44 -10.73 3.55
C VAL A 108 -1.49 -10.77 2.44
N VAL A 109 -1.35 -9.93 1.42
CA VAL A 109 -2.22 -9.94 0.23
C VAL A 109 -2.19 -11.33 -0.43
N LYS A 110 -1.00 -11.91 -0.64
CA LYS A 110 -0.88 -13.28 -1.19
C LYS A 110 -1.57 -14.32 -0.31
N LYS A 111 -1.39 -14.26 1.01
CA LYS A 111 -2.02 -15.19 1.96
C LYS A 111 -3.54 -15.08 1.96
N GLU A 112 -4.07 -13.86 1.87
CA GLU A 112 -5.51 -13.63 1.80
C GLU A 112 -6.09 -14.04 0.44
N LEU A 113 -5.37 -13.77 -0.66
CA LEU A 113 -5.73 -14.25 -1.99
C LEU A 113 -5.79 -15.77 -2.06
N ASP A 114 -4.87 -16.49 -1.43
CA ASP A 114 -4.86 -17.97 -1.42
C ASP A 114 -6.09 -18.58 -0.72
N LYS A 115 -6.72 -17.84 0.21
CA LYS A 115 -7.98 -18.27 0.82
C LYS A 115 -9.16 -18.21 -0.15
N ILE A 116 -9.14 -17.25 -1.07
CA ILE A 116 -10.27 -16.85 -1.91
C ILE A 116 -10.14 -17.38 -3.33
N CYS A 117 -8.92 -17.45 -3.84
CA CYS A 117 -8.57 -17.93 -5.18
C CYS A 117 -8.07 -19.38 -5.12
N GLN A 118 -8.41 -20.15 -6.14
CA GLN A 118 -7.72 -21.39 -6.50
C GLN A 118 -7.09 -21.14 -7.86
N VAL A 119 -5.77 -21.25 -7.95
CA VAL A 119 -5.10 -21.23 -9.26
C VAL A 119 -5.34 -22.60 -9.86
N ASP A 120 -6.13 -22.65 -10.93
CA ASP A 120 -6.36 -23.89 -11.68
C ASP A 120 -5.21 -24.02 -12.67
N THR A 121 -4.16 -24.74 -12.26
CA THR A 121 -3.06 -25.08 -13.16
C THR A 121 -3.52 -26.28 -13.98
N ALA A 122 -4.00 -26.02 -15.20
CA ALA A 122 -4.29 -27.04 -16.20
C ALA A 122 -3.00 -27.64 -16.78
#